data_AF-A0A523W8M8-F1
#
_entry.id   AF-A0A523W8M8-F1
#
_cell.length_a   1.000
_cell.length_b   1.000
_cell.length_c   1.000
_cell.angle_alpha   90.00
_cell.angle_beta   90.00
_cell.angle_gamma   90.00
#
_symmetry.space_group_name_H-M   'P 1'
#
loop_
_entity.id
_entity.type
_entity.pdbx_description
1 polymer ?
#
loop_
_entity_poly.entity_id
_entity_poly.type
_entity_poly.pdbx_seq_one_letter_code
_entity_poly.pdbx_strand_id
1 'polypeptide(L)'
;EFNPKLTIIESTVLPFTTDKIYKKMRSPICHSPVRGRKADGFRWAYRTYTKFIGPVKPEFGKTAEGYYRSLGFKTYICSSPLETEFMKILNTTYYGLMITWFQEIHRICKEFNINEKEVTEFFRTNERDSKGRHPRPVFFPSVIKGHCVIPNAKLLAKLYPSPFVKILLESNEKRKKEAESERNC
;
A
#
# COMPACT_ATOMS: atom_id res chain seq x y z
N GLU A 1 -25.79 -26.29 -4.10
CA GLU A 1 -24.59 -25.72 -4.75
C GLU A 1 -24.59 -24.20 -4.58
N PHE A 2 -23.45 -23.57 -4.34
CA PHE A 2 -23.36 -22.12 -4.14
C PHE A 2 -23.05 -21.42 -5.47
N ASN A 3 -23.96 -20.58 -5.97
CA ASN A 3 -23.82 -19.86 -7.24
C ASN A 3 -23.98 -18.34 -7.02
N PRO A 4 -22.90 -17.63 -6.62
CA PRO A 4 -22.98 -16.21 -6.30
C PRO A 4 -23.22 -15.36 -7.55
N LYS A 5 -24.07 -14.34 -7.43
CA LYS A 5 -24.32 -13.37 -8.51
C LYS A 5 -23.07 -12.53 -8.86
N LEU A 6 -22.19 -12.33 -7.88
CA LEU A 6 -20.93 -11.62 -8.02
C LEU A 6 -19.98 -12.06 -6.90
N THR A 7 -18.73 -12.36 -7.25
CA THR A 7 -17.63 -12.54 -6.31
C THR A 7 -16.73 -11.31 -6.30
N ILE A 8 -16.42 -10.76 -5.13
CA ILE A 8 -15.47 -9.66 -5.00
C ILE A 8 -14.30 -10.09 -4.12
N ILE A 9 -13.08 -10.10 -4.68
CA ILE A 9 -11.86 -10.37 -3.93
C ILE A 9 -11.38 -9.06 -3.32
N GLU A 10 -11.48 -8.94 -2.00
CA GLU A 10 -11.03 -7.77 -1.24
C GLU A 10 -9.62 -7.92 -0.62
N SER A 11 -9.15 -9.17 -0.51
CA SER A 11 -7.82 -9.50 -0.02
C SER A 11 -6.73 -9.11 -1.02
N THR A 12 -5.54 -8.78 -0.51
CA THR A 12 -4.36 -8.67 -1.38
C THR A 12 -4.05 -10.03 -1.97
N VAL A 13 -3.97 -10.13 -3.29
CA VAL A 13 -3.59 -11.34 -4.03
C VAL A 13 -2.42 -11.05 -4.95
N LEU A 14 -1.75 -12.10 -5.42
CA LEU A 14 -0.74 -11.97 -6.46
C LEU A 14 -1.39 -11.49 -7.77
N PRO A 15 -0.68 -10.73 -8.63
CA PRO A 15 -1.18 -10.40 -9.96
C PRO A 15 -1.58 -11.65 -10.76
N PHE A 16 -2.60 -11.48 -11.58
CA PHE A 16 -3.29 -12.50 -12.38
C PHE A 16 -4.10 -13.52 -11.56
N THR A 17 -4.30 -13.32 -10.26
CA THR A 17 -5.07 -14.27 -9.44
C THR A 17 -6.55 -14.27 -9.84
N THR A 18 -7.13 -13.09 -10.03
CA THR A 18 -8.55 -12.94 -10.37
C THR A 18 -8.87 -13.58 -11.71
N ASP A 19 -8.02 -13.37 -12.73
CA ASP A 19 -8.19 -13.99 -14.04
C ASP A 19 -8.05 -15.51 -13.99
N LYS A 20 -7.11 -16.04 -13.19
CA LYS A 20 -6.96 -17.48 -12.97
C LYS A 20 -8.23 -18.09 -12.35
N ILE A 21 -8.83 -17.40 -11.39
CA ILE A 21 -10.10 -17.85 -10.76
C ILE A 21 -11.23 -17.77 -11.77
N TYR A 22 -11.34 -16.68 -12.53
CA TYR A 22 -12.36 -16.52 -13.56
C TYR A 22 -12.28 -17.61 -14.64
N LYS A 23 -11.08 -17.98 -15.10
CA LYS A 23 -10.90 -19.05 -16.11
C LYS A 23 -11.45 -20.40 -15.64
N LYS A 24 -11.42 -20.67 -14.33
CA LYS A 24 -11.93 -21.90 -13.72
C LYS A 24 -13.44 -21.85 -13.47
N MET A 25 -13.92 -20.75 -12.90
CA MET A 25 -15.32 -20.65 -12.44
C MET A 25 -16.28 -20.11 -13.50
N ARG A 26 -15.78 -19.29 -14.44
CA ARG A 26 -16.56 -18.57 -15.47
C ARG A 26 -17.73 -17.73 -14.93
N SER A 27 -17.69 -17.40 -13.64
CA SER A 27 -18.70 -16.61 -12.93
C SER A 27 -18.28 -15.13 -12.80
N PRO A 28 -19.23 -14.19 -12.62
CA PRO A 28 -18.92 -12.78 -12.41
C PRO A 28 -17.97 -12.54 -11.24
N ILE A 29 -16.87 -11.84 -11.50
CA ILE A 29 -15.82 -11.61 -10.51
C ILE A 29 -15.08 -10.30 -10.72
N CYS A 30 -14.75 -9.65 -9.60
CA CYS A 30 -13.95 -8.43 -9.54
C CYS A 30 -12.90 -8.55 -8.43
N HIS A 31 -11.79 -7.83 -8.56
CA HIS A 31 -10.89 -7.53 -7.45
C HIS A 31 -11.11 -6.09 -6.97
N SER A 32 -11.16 -5.88 -5.66
CA SER A 32 -11.39 -4.56 -5.06
C SER A 32 -10.66 -4.44 -3.72
N PRO A 33 -9.35 -4.17 -3.73
CA PRO A 33 -8.51 -4.30 -2.55
C PRO A 33 -8.93 -3.31 -1.46
N VAL A 34 -8.89 -3.76 -0.21
CA VAL A 34 -9.22 -2.91 0.95
C VAL A 34 -8.09 -1.93 1.28
N ARG A 35 -8.48 -0.72 1.68
CA ARG A 35 -7.58 0.34 2.18
C ARG A 35 -7.93 0.69 3.63
N GLY A 36 -6.97 1.27 4.31
CA GLY A 36 -7.08 1.72 5.70
C GLY A 36 -6.39 0.80 6.70
N ARG A 37 -6.25 1.28 7.93
CA ARG A 37 -5.62 0.55 9.03
C ARG A 37 -6.65 0.29 10.12
N LYS A 38 -6.55 -0.87 10.77
CA LYS A 38 -7.41 -1.21 11.92
C LYS A 38 -7.33 -0.15 13.02
N ALA A 39 -6.15 0.44 13.22
CA ALA A 39 -5.91 1.49 14.20
C ALA A 39 -6.72 2.78 13.94
N ASP A 40 -7.12 3.04 12.70
CA ASP A 40 -7.91 4.23 12.35
C ASP A 40 -9.43 4.00 12.58
N GLY A 41 -9.83 2.81 13.04
CA GLY A 41 -11.22 2.41 13.23
C GLY A 41 -11.87 1.90 11.94
N PHE A 42 -12.50 0.72 12.00
CA PHE A 42 -13.03 0.00 10.84
C PHE A 42 -14.02 0.84 10.00
N ARG A 43 -15.01 1.48 10.66
CA ARG A 43 -16.04 2.28 9.99
C ARG A 43 -15.45 3.48 9.25
N TRP A 44 -14.50 4.16 9.87
CA TRP A 44 -13.85 5.32 9.26
C TRP A 44 -12.96 4.88 8.10
N ALA A 45 -12.11 3.87 8.32
CA ALA A 45 -11.19 3.33 7.32
C ALA A 45 -11.95 2.89 6.05
N TYR A 46 -13.03 2.13 6.19
CA TYR A 46 -13.80 1.68 5.04
C TYR A 46 -14.51 2.84 4.30
N ARG A 47 -15.19 3.74 5.02
CA ARG A 47 -16.00 4.79 4.36
C ARG A 47 -15.19 5.96 3.79
N THR A 48 -13.94 6.11 4.21
CA THR A 48 -13.08 7.23 3.78
C THR A 48 -12.53 7.05 2.37
N TYR A 49 -12.08 5.85 2.02
CA TYR A 49 -11.35 5.62 0.78
C TYR A 49 -12.27 5.19 -0.37
N THR A 50 -11.99 5.69 -1.57
CA THR A 50 -12.61 5.21 -2.81
C THR A 50 -12.33 3.72 -3.01
N LYS A 51 -13.38 2.95 -3.31
CA LYS A 51 -13.30 1.54 -3.72
C LYS A 51 -12.94 1.47 -5.20
N PHE A 52 -11.71 1.09 -5.47
CA PHE A 52 -11.25 0.75 -6.81
C PHE A 52 -11.71 -0.66 -7.15
N ILE A 53 -12.31 -0.84 -8.31
CA ILE A 53 -12.94 -2.08 -8.75
C ILE A 53 -12.27 -2.48 -10.05
N GLY A 54 -11.55 -3.59 -10.06
CA GLY A 54 -10.93 -4.18 -11.23
C GLY A 54 -11.74 -5.37 -11.69
N PRO A 55 -12.64 -5.20 -12.67
CA PRO A 55 -13.50 -6.28 -13.12
C PRO A 55 -12.86 -7.06 -14.27
N VAL A 56 -13.15 -8.36 -14.36
CA VAL A 56 -12.71 -9.15 -15.54
C VAL A 56 -13.46 -8.72 -16.80
N LYS A 57 -14.71 -8.27 -16.65
CA LYS A 57 -15.51 -7.68 -17.72
C LYS A 57 -16.25 -6.42 -17.25
N PRO A 58 -16.46 -5.40 -18.11
CA PRO A 58 -17.09 -4.14 -17.71
C PRO A 58 -18.42 -4.27 -16.96
N GLU A 59 -19.28 -5.22 -17.35
CA GLU A 59 -20.60 -5.46 -16.74
C GLU A 59 -20.50 -5.95 -15.28
N PHE A 60 -19.45 -6.71 -14.94
CA PHE A 60 -19.19 -7.14 -13.56
C PHE A 60 -18.77 -5.95 -12.70
N GLY A 61 -18.01 -5.02 -13.28
CA GLY A 61 -17.61 -3.77 -12.65
C GLY A 61 -18.82 -2.91 -12.30
N LYS A 62 -19.81 -2.82 -13.18
CA LYS A 62 -21.07 -2.08 -12.92
C LYS A 62 -21.91 -2.71 -11.82
N THR A 63 -21.97 -4.04 -11.77
CA THR A 63 -22.65 -4.75 -10.68
C THR A 63 -21.96 -4.49 -9.33
N ALA A 64 -20.62 -4.58 -9.29
CA ALA A 64 -19.83 -4.28 -8.09
C ALA A 64 -19.95 -2.81 -7.65
N GLU A 65 -19.96 -1.88 -8.61
CA GLU A 65 -20.16 -0.45 -8.35
C GLU A 65 -21.53 -0.19 -7.72
N GLY A 66 -22.60 -0.79 -8.25
CA GLY A 66 -23.95 -0.69 -7.68
C GLY A 66 -24.00 -1.18 -6.22
N TYR A 67 -23.37 -2.32 -5.95
CA TYR A 67 -23.25 -2.86 -4.58
C TYR A 67 -22.50 -1.92 -3.64
N TYR A 68 -21.35 -1.38 -4.04
CA TYR A 68 -20.60 -0.46 -3.18
C TYR A 68 -21.30 0.90 -3.01
N ARG A 69 -21.95 1.43 -4.06
CA ARG A 69 -22.68 2.69 -3.97
C ARG A 69 -23.91 2.58 -3.08
N SER A 70 -24.62 1.45 -3.06
CA SER A 70 -25.77 1.25 -2.15
C SER A 70 -25.35 1.27 -0.68
N LEU A 71 -24.09 0.95 -0.39
CA LEU A 71 -23.48 1.05 0.95
C LEU A 71 -22.85 2.44 1.23
N GLY A 72 -22.94 3.39 0.29
CA GLY A 72 -22.45 4.76 0.43
C GLY A 72 -20.94 4.93 0.18
N PHE A 73 -20.28 3.99 -0.49
CA PHE A 73 -18.87 4.15 -0.88
C PHE A 73 -18.72 4.99 -2.14
N LYS A 74 -17.63 5.76 -2.21
CA LYS A 74 -17.12 6.30 -3.49
C LYS A 74 -16.50 5.15 -4.27
N THR A 75 -16.76 5.06 -5.57
CA THR A 75 -16.26 3.97 -6.42
C THR A 75 -15.47 4.51 -7.61
N TYR A 76 -14.57 3.68 -8.12
CA TYR A 76 -13.87 3.88 -9.39
C TYR A 76 -13.70 2.52 -10.08
N ILE A 77 -14.20 2.39 -11.30
CA ILE A 77 -14.02 1.17 -12.10
C ILE A 77 -12.73 1.30 -12.90
N CYS A 78 -11.79 0.38 -12.68
CA CYS A 78 -10.55 0.23 -13.41
C CYS A 78 -10.75 -0.59 -14.70
N SER A 79 -9.73 -0.60 -15.55
CA SER A 79 -9.71 -1.35 -16.81
C SER A 79 -9.76 -2.87 -16.62
N SER A 80 -9.09 -3.42 -15.60
CA SER A 80 -9.05 -4.86 -15.36
C SER A 80 -8.76 -5.17 -13.87
N PRO A 81 -8.86 -6.45 -13.42
CA PRO A 81 -8.41 -6.81 -12.08
C PRO A 81 -6.90 -6.59 -11.89
N LEU A 82 -6.10 -6.72 -12.96
CA LEU A 82 -4.65 -6.65 -12.90
C LEU A 82 -4.16 -5.30 -12.34
N GLU A 83 -4.77 -4.19 -12.76
CA GLU A 83 -4.43 -2.86 -12.24
C GLU A 83 -4.69 -2.79 -10.74
N THR A 84 -5.81 -3.32 -10.27
CA THR A 84 -6.15 -3.28 -8.83
C THR A 84 -5.27 -4.22 -7.99
N GLU A 85 -4.87 -5.38 -8.52
CA GLU A 85 -3.93 -6.31 -7.87
C GLU A 85 -2.56 -5.65 -7.71
N PHE A 86 -2.03 -5.05 -8.78
CA PHE A 86 -0.76 -4.31 -8.72
C PHE A 86 -0.87 -3.04 -7.87
N MET A 87 -1.96 -2.29 -7.96
CA MET A 87 -2.15 -1.04 -7.24
C MET A 87 -1.96 -1.22 -5.73
N LYS A 88 -2.52 -2.29 -5.15
CA LYS A 88 -2.36 -2.56 -3.71
C LYS A 88 -0.91 -2.84 -3.35
N ILE A 89 -0.23 -3.68 -4.13
CA ILE A 89 1.17 -4.06 -3.90
C ILE A 89 2.06 -2.82 -4.03
N LEU A 90 2.00 -2.14 -5.18
CA LEU A 90 2.81 -0.95 -5.48
C LEU A 90 2.58 0.18 -4.49
N ASN A 91 1.33 0.45 -4.11
CA ASN A 91 1.01 1.50 -3.13
C ASN A 91 1.66 1.22 -1.77
N THR A 92 1.58 -0.02 -1.27
CA THR A 92 2.19 -0.38 0.01
C THR A 92 3.72 -0.42 -0.06
N THR A 93 4.30 -0.83 -1.19
CA THR A 93 5.74 -0.78 -1.43
C THR A 93 6.23 0.66 -1.47
N TYR A 94 5.54 1.56 -2.16
CA TYR A 94 5.86 2.99 -2.19
C TYR A 94 5.92 3.57 -0.77
N TYR A 95 4.90 3.30 0.05
CA TYR A 95 4.90 3.74 1.45
C TYR A 95 6.09 3.18 2.24
N GLY A 96 6.44 1.91 2.03
CA GLY A 96 7.63 1.30 2.63
C GLY A 96 8.95 1.92 2.17
N LEU A 97 9.06 2.30 0.89
CA LEU A 97 10.24 2.99 0.34
C LEU A 97 10.42 4.38 0.96
N MET A 98 9.32 5.10 1.20
CA MET A 98 9.40 6.38 1.88
C MET A 98 9.91 6.21 3.31
N ILE A 99 9.38 5.26 4.09
CA ILE A 99 9.93 4.97 5.43
C ILE A 99 11.40 4.56 5.35
N THR A 100 11.76 3.72 4.38
CA THR A 100 13.14 3.28 4.14
C THR A 100 14.08 4.47 3.89
N TRP A 101 13.65 5.45 3.10
CA TRP A 101 14.44 6.66 2.88
C TRP A 101 14.66 7.44 4.18
N PHE A 102 13.64 7.54 5.03
CA PHE A 102 13.81 8.17 6.35
C PHE A 102 14.70 7.34 7.29
N GLN A 103 14.69 6.01 7.22
CA GLN A 103 15.69 5.19 7.93
C GLN A 103 17.11 5.54 7.50
N GLU A 104 17.33 5.82 6.21
CA GLU A 104 18.63 6.23 5.70
C GLU A 104 19.01 7.65 6.14
N ILE A 105 18.07 8.60 6.08
CA ILE A 105 18.27 9.97 6.62
C ILE A 105 18.67 9.91 8.09
N HIS A 106 18.02 9.07 8.90
CA HIS A 106 18.36 8.89 10.31
C HIS A 106 19.82 8.46 10.50
N ARG A 107 20.30 7.51 9.68
CA ARG A 107 21.70 7.04 9.72
C ARG A 107 22.67 8.14 9.28
N ILE A 108 22.37 8.85 8.20
CA ILE A 108 23.16 10.01 7.75
C ILE A 108 23.23 11.05 8.87
N CYS A 109 22.11 11.31 9.55
CA CYS A 109 22.09 12.30 10.62
C CYS A 109 22.99 11.91 11.79
N LYS A 110 22.99 10.63 12.16
CA LYS A 110 23.88 10.08 13.19
C LYS A 110 25.35 10.12 12.78
N GLU A 111 25.67 9.72 11.56
CA GLU A 111 27.05 9.68 11.05
C GLU A 111 27.72 11.07 11.09
N PHE A 112 26.98 12.10 10.66
CA PHE A 112 27.51 13.46 10.59
C PHE A 112 27.18 14.32 11.81
N ASN A 113 26.58 13.74 12.86
CA ASN A 113 26.12 14.45 14.06
C ASN A 113 25.27 15.71 13.75
N ILE A 114 24.35 15.60 12.78
CA ILE A 114 23.45 16.68 12.37
C ILE A 114 22.07 16.53 13.03
N ASN A 115 21.41 17.66 13.26
CA ASN A 115 20.08 17.69 13.89
C ASN A 115 18.98 17.22 12.93
N GLU A 116 18.55 15.96 13.07
CA GLU A 116 17.49 15.36 12.24
C GLU A 116 16.16 16.17 12.29
N LYS A 117 15.86 16.86 13.39
CA LYS A 117 14.64 17.69 13.49
C LYS A 117 14.70 18.87 12.52
N GLU A 118 15.85 19.51 12.38
CA GLU A 118 16.04 20.63 11.45
C GLU A 118 15.98 20.15 10.00
N VAL A 119 16.61 19.01 9.69
CA VAL A 119 16.53 18.38 8.37
C VAL A 119 15.08 18.08 7.98
N THR A 120 14.31 17.47 8.89
CA THR A 120 12.90 17.16 8.61
C THR A 120 12.01 18.40 8.58
N GLU A 121 12.29 19.45 9.36
CA GLU A 121 11.56 20.72 9.27
C GLU A 121 11.77 21.38 7.90
N PHE A 122 12.98 21.36 7.36
CA PHE A 122 13.25 21.84 6.00
C PHE A 122 12.42 21.11 4.93
N PHE A 123 12.16 19.81 5.11
CA PHE A 123 11.24 19.09 4.20
C PHE A 123 9.79 19.54 4.38
N ARG A 124 9.34 19.77 5.62
CA ARG A 124 7.98 20.27 5.88
C ARG A 124 7.76 21.67 5.30
N THR A 125 8.76 22.54 5.34
CA THR A 125 8.65 23.90 4.79
C THR A 125 8.43 23.88 3.28
N ASN A 126 9.00 22.91 2.56
CA ASN A 126 8.73 22.76 1.13
C ASN A 126 7.24 22.57 0.84
N GLU A 127 6.54 21.71 1.58
CA GLU A 127 5.11 21.49 1.40
C GLU A 127 4.29 22.69 1.89
N ARG A 128 4.61 23.22 3.07
CA ARG A 128 3.91 24.36 3.70
C ARG A 128 4.00 25.63 2.85
N ASP A 129 5.22 26.03 2.50
CA ASP A 129 5.50 27.34 1.90
C ASP A 129 5.15 27.32 0.40
N SER A 130 5.24 26.15 -0.24
CA SER A 130 4.74 25.96 -1.60
C SER A 130 3.21 25.86 -1.68
N LYS A 131 2.49 25.87 -0.54
CA LYS A 131 1.05 25.64 -0.43
C LYS A 131 0.62 24.31 -1.04
N GLY A 132 1.37 23.25 -0.75
CA GLY A 132 1.11 21.88 -1.19
C GLY A 132 1.61 21.55 -2.60
N ARG A 133 2.29 22.46 -3.31
CA ARG A 133 2.82 22.19 -4.67
C ARG A 133 4.03 21.26 -4.68
N HIS A 134 4.78 21.22 -3.58
CA HIS A 134 5.97 20.39 -3.43
C HIS A 134 5.84 19.50 -2.18
N PRO A 135 4.94 18.49 -2.21
CA PRO A 135 4.74 17.62 -1.06
C PRO A 135 6.01 16.82 -0.78
N ARG A 136 6.47 16.88 0.47
CA ARG A 136 7.61 16.10 0.99
C ARG A 136 7.20 15.49 2.33
N PRO A 137 6.26 14.53 2.30
CA PRO A 137 5.75 13.93 3.52
C PRO A 137 6.90 13.36 4.34
N VAL A 138 6.96 13.75 5.62
CA VAL A 138 7.97 13.26 6.56
C VAL A 138 7.48 11.98 7.20
N PHE A 139 8.31 10.93 7.13
CA PHE A 139 8.01 9.65 7.76
C PHE A 139 8.94 9.41 8.95
N PHE A 140 8.43 8.72 9.97
CA PHE A 140 9.24 8.33 11.12
C PHE A 140 10.13 7.13 10.75
N PRO A 141 11.45 7.16 10.99
CA PRO A 141 12.42 6.13 10.58
C PRO A 141 12.35 4.86 11.44
N SER A 142 11.14 4.35 11.69
CA SER A 142 10.93 3.14 12.50
C SER A 142 11.14 1.86 11.71
N VAL A 143 11.29 0.75 12.43
CA VAL A 143 11.09 -0.58 11.88
C VAL A 143 9.68 -0.67 11.30
N ILE A 144 9.60 -1.03 10.01
CA ILE A 144 8.35 -1.33 9.32
C ILE A 144 7.83 -2.66 9.86
N LYS A 145 6.74 -2.58 10.65
CA LYS A 145 6.04 -3.70 11.25
C LYS A 145 4.71 -4.01 10.54
N GLY A 146 4.02 -5.05 11.00
CA GLY A 146 2.69 -5.43 10.53
C GLY A 146 2.69 -6.31 9.28
N HIS A 147 1.49 -6.53 8.74
CA HIS A 147 1.24 -7.59 7.74
C HIS A 147 1.13 -7.07 6.29
N CYS A 148 1.24 -5.76 6.06
CA CYS A 148 0.99 -5.18 4.75
C CYS A 148 2.29 -4.92 3.98
N VAL A 149 3.14 -4.02 4.49
CA VAL A 149 4.23 -3.44 3.70
C VAL A 149 5.30 -4.47 3.33
N ILE A 150 5.94 -5.11 4.32
CA ILE A 150 7.01 -6.09 4.06
C ILE A 150 6.50 -7.32 3.30
N PRO A 151 5.34 -7.93 3.65
CA PRO A 151 4.80 -9.04 2.87
C PRO A 151 4.52 -8.66 1.41
N ASN A 152 3.91 -7.51 1.15
CA ASN A 152 3.63 -7.07 -0.22
C ASN A 152 4.91 -6.75 -1.00
N ALA A 153 5.92 -6.15 -0.37
CA ALA A 153 7.23 -5.95 -0.99
C ALA A 153 7.88 -7.29 -1.38
N LYS A 154 7.76 -8.33 -0.53
CA LYS A 154 8.22 -9.70 -0.87
C LYS A 154 7.42 -10.32 -2.02
N LEU A 155 6.11 -10.09 -2.10
CA LEU A 155 5.31 -10.52 -3.25
C LEU A 155 5.79 -9.83 -4.53
N LEU A 156 6.06 -8.53 -4.48
CA LEU A 156 6.59 -7.78 -5.63
C LEU A 156 7.97 -8.30 -6.06
N ALA A 157 8.87 -8.56 -5.11
CA ALA A 157 10.21 -9.07 -5.40
C ALA A 157 10.20 -10.41 -6.16
N LYS A 158 9.20 -11.28 -5.90
CA LYS A 158 9.02 -12.54 -6.63
C LYS A 158 8.54 -12.36 -8.07
N LEU A 159 7.86 -11.24 -8.35
CA LEU A 159 7.26 -10.95 -9.64
C LEU A 159 8.18 -10.09 -10.52
N TYR A 160 8.94 -9.20 -9.89
CA TYR A 160 9.79 -8.23 -10.56
C TYR A 160 11.02 -7.91 -9.68
N PRO A 161 12.25 -8.16 -10.18
CA PRO A 161 13.49 -7.99 -9.41
C PRO A 161 13.88 -6.50 -9.30
N SER A 162 13.11 -5.72 -8.55
CA SER A 162 13.39 -4.29 -8.35
C SER A 162 14.53 -4.07 -7.34
N PRO A 163 15.57 -3.29 -7.69
CA PRO A 163 16.62 -2.93 -6.74
C PRO A 163 16.07 -2.11 -5.55
N PHE A 164 15.05 -1.28 -5.77
CA PHE A 164 14.41 -0.51 -4.71
C PHE A 164 13.74 -1.43 -3.67
N VAL A 165 13.07 -2.49 -4.12
CA VAL A 165 12.44 -3.45 -3.22
C VAL A 165 13.48 -4.20 -2.40
N LYS A 166 14.63 -4.53 -3.00
CA LYS A 166 15.76 -5.12 -2.28
C LYS A 166 16.25 -4.19 -1.17
N ILE A 167 16.50 -2.92 -1.49
CA ILE A 167 16.94 -1.90 -0.52
C ILE A 167 15.92 -1.75 0.63
N LEU A 168 14.63 -1.71 0.33
CA LEU A 168 13.57 -1.66 1.34
C LEU A 168 13.66 -2.81 2.34
N LEU A 169 13.82 -4.05 1.85
CA LEU A 169 13.88 -5.23 2.71
C LEU A 169 15.15 -5.23 3.56
N GLU A 170 16.30 -4.93 2.96
CA GLU A 170 17.60 -4.90 3.65
C GLU A 170 17.66 -3.79 4.70
N SER A 171 17.24 -2.57 4.35
CA SER A 171 17.22 -1.43 5.27
C SER A 171 16.33 -1.69 6.47
N ASN A 172 15.18 -2.35 6.28
CA ASN A 172 14.28 -2.64 7.37
C ASN A 172 14.86 -3.69 8.35
N GLU A 173 15.57 -4.71 7.84
CA GLU A 173 16.29 -5.64 8.71
C GLU A 173 17.44 -4.96 9.46
N LYS A 174 18.18 -4.07 8.79
CA LYS A 174 19.20 -3.24 9.46
C LYS A 174 18.59 -2.37 10.56
N ARG A 175 17.43 -1.74 10.30
CA ARG A 175 16.74 -0.89 11.28
C ARG A 175 16.27 -1.67 12.51
N LYS A 176 15.91 -2.95 12.39
CA LYS A 176 15.58 -3.80 13.54
C LYS A 176 16.75 -3.94 14.50
N LYS A 177 17.92 -4.25 13.98
CA LYS A 177 19.16 -4.38 14.77
C LYS A 177 19.51 -3.07 15.45
N GLU A 178 19.45 -1.96 14.71
CA GLU A 178 19.67 -0.61 15.25
C GLU A 178 18.70 -0.30 16.41
N ALA A 179 17.43 -0.66 16.27
CA ALA A 179 16.40 -0.40 17.28
C ALA A 179 16.58 -1.26 18.54
N GLU A 180 17.16 -2.45 18.42
CA GLU A 180 17.49 -3.32 19.55
C GLU A 180 18.68 -2.75 20.32
N SER A 181 19.75 -2.33 19.63
CA SER A 181 20.90 -1.69 20.25
C SER A 181 20.53 -0.39 20.98
N GLU A 182 19.67 0.45 20.38
CA GLU A 182 19.18 1.70 20.98
C GLU A 182 18.36 1.52 22.26
N ARG A 183 17.78 0.33 22.48
CA ARG A 183 17.00 0.03 23.70
C ARG A 183 17.85 -0.52 24.84
N ASN A 184 19.04 -1.02 24.52
CA ASN A 184 19.96 -1.64 25.48
C ASN A 184 21.04 -0.67 25.97
N CYS A 185 21.02 0.57 25.48
CA CYS A 185 21.81 1.70 25.97
C CYS A 185 20.92 2.63 26.79
#